data_AF-A0A7J7V330-F1
#
_entry.id   AF-A0A7J7V330-F1
#
_cell.length_a   1.000
_cell.length_b   1.000
_cell.length_c   1.000
_cell.angle_alpha   90.00
_cell.angle_beta   90.00
_cell.angle_gamma   90.00
#
_symmetry.space_group_name_H-M   'P 1'
#
loop_
_entity.id
_entity.type
_entity.pdbx_description
1 polymer ?
#
loop_
_entity_poly.entity_id
_entity_poly.type
_entity_poly.pdbx_seq_one_letter_code
_entity_poly.pdbx_strand_id
1 'polypeptide(L)'
;MEDRRACLPSCGHRAGPVEPAHPASLLVEKGLPAPLSSGEKDVVVLGDFGQGPDSSDHDLLRKERFHPLVPAHTFTNISTKNPQGSKSLDNIWISKSLRKVFTGHCAVLREGLTNPWIPDNWSWGGVASEHCPVLAEFFAEKDGTKREGPRSGSGVALERSEANIKHER
;
A
#
# COMPACT_ATOMS: atom_id res chain seq x y z
N MET A 1 44.45 -17.04 54.84
CA MET A 1 43.03 -17.25 54.54
C MET A 1 42.77 -16.64 53.17
N GLU A 2 43.19 -17.33 52.11
CA GLU A 2 42.40 -18.32 51.34
C GLU A 2 41.31 -17.68 50.47
N ASP A 3 41.68 -17.40 49.22
CA ASP A 3 41.16 -18.02 48.00
C ASP A 3 39.66 -18.43 47.94
N ARG A 4 38.92 -17.95 46.93
CA ARG A 4 38.22 -18.79 45.93
C ARG A 4 37.40 -18.01 44.89
N ARG A 5 37.55 -18.46 43.65
CA ARG A 5 36.73 -18.25 42.44
C ARG A 5 35.27 -18.75 42.58
N ALA A 6 34.36 -18.20 41.77
CA ALA A 6 33.36 -18.90 40.91
C ALA A 6 32.37 -17.87 40.30
N CYS A 7 32.25 -17.70 38.98
CA CYS A 7 31.51 -18.49 37.96
C CYS A 7 29.96 -18.40 38.02
N LEU A 8 29.39 -18.04 36.86
CA LEU A 8 27.97 -17.83 36.49
C LEU A 8 27.05 -19.04 36.70
N PRO A 9 25.72 -18.83 36.57
CA PRO A 9 25.00 -19.63 35.57
C PRO A 9 24.19 -18.78 34.56
N SER A 10 24.17 -19.34 33.35
CA SER A 10 23.40 -18.98 32.16
C SER A 10 21.91 -19.27 32.34
N CYS A 11 21.05 -18.42 31.76
CA CYS A 11 19.75 -18.84 31.27
C CYS A 11 19.40 -18.03 30.02
N GLY A 12 19.70 -18.60 28.85
CA GLY A 12 19.26 -18.06 27.56
C GLY A 12 17.76 -18.20 27.39
N HIS A 13 17.10 -17.16 26.91
CA HIS A 13 15.88 -17.28 26.11
C HIS A 13 16.17 -16.64 24.76
N ARG A 14 16.16 -17.50 23.75
CA ARG A 14 16.32 -17.16 22.33
C ARG A 14 15.10 -16.34 21.94
N ALA A 15 15.28 -15.02 21.76
CA ALA A 15 14.30 -14.23 21.02
C ALA A 15 14.27 -14.80 19.60
N GLY A 16 13.20 -15.51 19.25
CA GLY A 16 12.91 -15.83 17.86
C GLY A 16 12.65 -14.51 17.12
N PRO A 17 13.06 -14.39 15.84
CA PRO A 17 12.75 -13.20 15.06
C PRO A 17 11.22 -13.07 14.99
N VAL A 18 10.73 -11.93 15.48
CA VAL A 18 9.36 -11.49 15.25
C VAL A 18 9.33 -11.07 13.78
N GLU A 19 8.79 -11.94 12.94
CA GLU A 19 8.48 -11.60 11.55
C GLU A 19 7.55 -10.38 11.53
N PRO A 20 7.94 -9.27 10.89
CA PRO A 20 7.07 -8.11 10.78
C PRO A 20 5.88 -8.48 9.89
N ALA A 21 4.66 -8.28 10.41
CA ALA A 21 3.46 -8.29 9.59
C ALA A 21 3.63 -7.21 8.51
N HIS A 22 3.70 -7.65 7.26
CA HIS A 22 4.11 -6.82 6.14
C HIS A 22 3.11 -5.66 5.91
N PRO A 23 3.55 -4.39 5.99
CA PRO A 23 2.85 -3.32 5.29
C PRO A 23 2.89 -3.63 3.79
N ALA A 24 1.81 -3.31 3.06
CA ALA A 24 1.73 -3.53 1.61
C ALA A 24 3.05 -3.13 0.92
N SER A 25 3.74 -4.11 0.33
CA SER A 25 5.00 -3.89 -0.36
C SER A 25 4.73 -3.03 -1.59
N LEU A 26 5.15 -1.77 -1.57
CA LEU A 26 5.06 -0.89 -2.73
C LEU A 26 6.22 -1.25 -3.68
N LEU A 27 5.95 -2.07 -4.69
CA LEU A 27 6.95 -2.40 -5.70
C LEU A 27 6.81 -1.44 -6.90
N VAL A 28 7.70 -0.46 -6.95
CA VAL A 28 7.92 0.39 -8.13
C VAL A 28 9.20 -0.08 -8.80
N GLU A 29 9.11 -0.89 -9.85
CA GLU A 29 10.29 -1.34 -10.62
C GLU A 29 9.94 -1.52 -12.10
N LYS A 30 10.84 -1.07 -12.98
CA LYS A 30 10.81 -1.32 -14.43
C LYS A 30 11.26 -2.75 -14.70
N GLY A 31 10.29 -3.62 -14.95
CA GLY A 31 10.53 -5.05 -15.23
C GLY A 31 10.13 -5.89 -14.02
N LEU A 32 9.16 -6.79 -14.24
CA LEU A 32 8.67 -7.70 -13.21
C LEU A 32 9.85 -8.56 -12.70
N PRO A 33 10.22 -8.48 -11.41
CA PRO A 33 11.28 -9.35 -10.88
C PRO A 33 10.83 -10.81 -10.94
N ALA A 34 11.81 -11.71 -10.85
CA ALA A 34 11.65 -13.17 -10.63
C ALA A 34 10.45 -13.49 -9.73
N PRO A 35 9.78 -14.65 -9.89
CA PRO A 35 8.43 -14.90 -9.38
C PRO A 35 8.25 -14.29 -7.99
N LEU A 36 7.34 -13.29 -7.93
CA LEU A 36 6.91 -12.59 -6.71
C LEU A 36 7.05 -13.54 -5.54
N SER A 37 7.95 -13.18 -4.61
CA SER A 37 8.40 -14.07 -3.53
C SER A 37 7.20 -14.79 -2.92
N SER A 38 7.25 -16.13 -2.89
CA SER A 38 6.08 -16.96 -2.59
C SER A 38 5.61 -16.73 -1.15
N GLY A 39 4.73 -15.76 -0.95
CA GLY A 39 4.30 -15.34 0.39
C GLY A 39 3.59 -13.99 0.43
N GLU A 40 3.99 -13.04 -0.43
CA GLU A 40 3.36 -11.71 -0.47
C GLU A 40 1.96 -11.81 -1.09
N LYS A 41 0.93 -11.53 -0.28
CA LYS A 41 -0.47 -11.54 -0.74
C LYS A 41 -0.86 -10.17 -1.27
N ASP A 42 -0.47 -9.11 -0.57
CA ASP A 42 -0.85 -7.73 -0.84
C ASP A 42 0.22 -7.01 -1.66
N VAL A 43 0.06 -7.03 -2.99
CA VAL A 43 1.03 -6.49 -3.94
C VAL A 43 0.38 -5.42 -4.81
N VAL A 44 1.05 -4.28 -4.92
CA VAL A 44 0.73 -3.21 -5.87
C VAL A 44 1.85 -3.11 -6.89
N VAL A 45 1.50 -3.12 -8.18
CA VAL A 45 2.43 -2.79 -9.27
C VAL A 45 1.97 -1.48 -9.88
N LEU A 46 2.82 -0.45 -9.79
CA LEU A 46 2.51 0.91 -10.21
C LEU A 46 3.57 1.43 -11.17
N GLY A 47 3.13 2.06 -12.26
CA GLY A 47 4.04 2.75 -13.17
C GLY A 47 3.46 2.95 -14.57
N ASP A 48 4.37 3.28 -15.49
CA ASP A 48 4.13 3.35 -16.93
C ASP A 48 4.28 1.97 -17.56
N PHE A 49 3.18 1.48 -18.14
CA PHE A 49 3.04 0.19 -18.80
C PHE A 49 3.14 0.32 -20.34
N GLY A 50 3.29 1.52 -20.87
CA GLY A 50 3.40 1.83 -22.30
C GLY A 50 2.12 1.65 -23.12
N GLN A 51 1.15 0.88 -22.62
CA GLN A 51 -0.12 0.58 -23.27
C GLN A 51 -1.26 0.44 -22.26
N GLY A 52 -2.49 0.63 -22.75
CA GLY A 52 -3.69 0.52 -21.95
C GLY A 52 -3.88 -0.87 -21.31
N PRO A 53 -4.63 -0.94 -20.20
CA PRO A 53 -4.78 -2.16 -19.39
C PRO A 53 -5.48 -3.33 -20.11
N ASP A 54 -6.07 -3.12 -21.28
CA ASP A 54 -6.66 -4.16 -22.13
C ASP A 54 -5.66 -4.75 -23.15
N SER A 55 -4.47 -4.15 -23.30
CA SER A 55 -3.41 -4.66 -24.18
C SER A 55 -3.01 -6.08 -23.79
N SER A 56 -2.71 -6.92 -24.77
CA SER A 56 -2.17 -8.28 -24.58
C SER A 56 -0.83 -8.28 -23.82
N ASP A 57 -0.10 -7.17 -23.84
CA ASP A 57 1.17 -7.01 -23.11
C ASP A 57 0.99 -7.23 -21.60
N HIS A 58 -0.23 -7.03 -21.09
CA HIS A 58 -0.57 -7.19 -19.67
C HIS A 58 -1.30 -8.51 -19.38
N ASP A 59 -1.28 -9.47 -20.31
CA ASP A 59 -1.90 -10.79 -20.13
C ASP A 59 -1.32 -11.54 -18.93
N LEU A 60 -0.01 -11.40 -18.66
CA LEU A 60 0.64 -12.04 -17.53
C LEU A 60 0.07 -11.53 -16.20
N LEU A 61 -0.11 -10.22 -16.05
CA LEU A 61 -0.72 -9.62 -14.86
C LEU A 61 -2.15 -10.14 -14.65
N ARG A 62 -2.96 -10.20 -15.72
CA ARG A 62 -4.33 -10.74 -15.66
C ARG A 62 -4.37 -12.23 -15.32
N LYS A 63 -3.45 -13.03 -15.86
CA LYS A 63 -3.29 -14.47 -15.55
C LYS A 63 -2.97 -14.67 -14.07
N GLU A 64 -2.08 -13.85 -13.51
CA GLU A 64 -1.73 -13.81 -12.09
C GLU A 64 -2.79 -13.11 -11.20
N ARG A 65 -3.99 -12.82 -11.75
CA ARG A 65 -5.13 -12.22 -11.03
C ARG A 65 -4.86 -10.83 -10.48
N PHE A 66 -3.98 -10.05 -11.11
CA PHE A 66 -3.90 -8.62 -10.89
C PHE A 66 -5.03 -7.91 -11.61
N HIS A 67 -5.52 -6.83 -10.99
CA HIS A 67 -6.63 -6.03 -11.50
C HIS A 67 -6.16 -4.59 -11.71
N PRO A 68 -6.34 -4.02 -12.92
CA PRO A 68 -6.02 -2.62 -13.16
C PRO A 68 -7.07 -1.74 -12.47
N LEU A 69 -6.63 -0.65 -11.87
CA LEU A 69 -7.53 0.31 -11.23
C LEU A 69 -7.95 1.44 -12.17
N VAL A 70 -7.04 1.92 -13.03
CA VAL A 70 -7.38 2.96 -14.01
C VAL A 70 -8.06 2.31 -15.23
N PRO A 71 -9.27 2.73 -15.61
CA PRO A 71 -9.98 2.15 -16.77
C PRO A 71 -9.26 2.40 -18.10
N ALA A 72 -9.41 1.49 -19.07
CA ALA A 72 -8.73 1.60 -20.36
C ALA A 72 -9.04 2.90 -21.14
N HIS A 73 -10.26 3.41 -21.01
CA HIS A 73 -10.71 4.65 -21.66
C HIS A 73 -10.36 5.92 -20.86
N THR A 74 -9.59 5.80 -19.77
CA THR A 74 -9.11 6.95 -19.00
C THR A 74 -7.66 7.22 -19.36
N PHE A 75 -7.42 8.32 -20.08
CA PHE A 75 -6.07 8.71 -20.46
C PHE A 75 -5.26 9.11 -19.22
N THR A 76 -3.98 8.81 -19.24
CA THR A 76 -3.02 9.17 -18.18
C THR A 76 -1.93 10.09 -18.69
N ASN A 77 -1.88 10.40 -19.99
CA ASN A 77 -0.98 11.41 -20.51
C ASN A 77 -1.65 12.80 -20.61
N ILE A 78 -0.82 13.82 -20.77
CA ILE A 78 -1.21 15.21 -20.99
C ILE A 78 -0.17 15.95 -21.81
N SER A 79 -0.58 17.01 -22.52
CA SER A 79 0.32 18.02 -23.06
C SER A 79 -0.37 19.38 -23.06
N THR A 80 0.40 20.45 -23.30
CA THR A 80 -0.14 21.80 -23.49
C THR A 80 -1.10 21.90 -24.68
N LYS A 81 -0.90 21.07 -25.71
CA LYS A 81 -1.74 21.00 -26.92
C LYS A 81 -2.97 20.11 -26.74
N ASN A 82 -2.88 19.12 -25.84
CA ASN A 82 -3.99 18.21 -25.55
C ASN A 82 -4.11 17.97 -24.03
N PRO A 83 -4.76 18.88 -23.29
CA PRO A 83 -4.92 18.77 -21.84
C PRO A 83 -5.72 17.54 -21.38
N GLN A 84 -6.57 16.99 -22.26
CA GLN A 84 -7.37 15.80 -21.96
C GLN A 84 -6.61 14.50 -22.17
N GLY A 85 -5.44 14.54 -22.82
CA GLY A 85 -4.67 13.34 -23.13
C GLY A 85 -5.24 12.53 -24.30
N SER A 86 -4.57 11.43 -24.59
CA SER A 86 -4.88 10.53 -25.70
C SER A 86 -4.45 9.08 -25.49
N LYS A 87 -3.70 8.79 -24.42
CA LYS A 87 -3.11 7.48 -24.14
C LYS A 87 -3.27 7.14 -22.67
N SER A 88 -3.55 5.87 -22.41
CA SER A 88 -3.65 5.28 -21.07
C SER A 88 -2.38 4.45 -20.84
N LEU A 89 -1.32 5.11 -20.39
CA LEU A 89 0.02 4.52 -20.27
C LEU A 89 0.29 4.03 -18.85
N ASP A 90 -0.23 4.74 -17.86
CA ASP A 90 0.03 4.52 -16.45
C ASP A 90 -1.13 3.75 -15.81
N ASN A 91 -0.82 2.88 -14.84
CA ASN A 91 -1.87 2.19 -14.08
C ASN A 91 -1.38 1.79 -12.70
N ILE A 92 -2.34 1.41 -11.86
CA ILE A 92 -2.11 0.75 -10.57
C ILE A 92 -2.75 -0.63 -10.69
N TRP A 93 -1.93 -1.68 -10.70
CA TRP A 93 -2.39 -3.05 -10.70
C TRP A 93 -2.32 -3.62 -9.30
N ILE A 94 -3.42 -4.16 -8.81
CA ILE A 94 -3.51 -4.71 -7.46
C ILE A 94 -3.75 -6.21 -7.46
N SER A 95 -3.12 -6.89 -6.51
CA SER A 95 -3.37 -8.31 -6.27
C SER A 95 -4.82 -8.55 -5.83
N LYS A 96 -5.28 -9.80 -5.94
CA LYS A 96 -6.65 -10.20 -5.57
C LYS A 96 -7.01 -9.89 -4.11
N SER A 97 -6.06 -9.96 -3.17
CA SER A 97 -6.32 -9.71 -1.75
C SER A 97 -6.58 -8.23 -1.46
N LEU A 98 -5.83 -7.32 -2.10
CA LEU A 98 -6.00 -5.87 -1.95
C LEU A 98 -7.36 -5.36 -2.46
N ARG A 99 -8.04 -6.10 -3.34
CA ARG A 99 -9.40 -5.75 -3.78
C ARG A 99 -10.40 -5.61 -2.63
N LYS A 100 -10.18 -6.29 -1.51
CA LYS A 100 -11.09 -6.25 -0.34
C LYS A 100 -10.97 -4.95 0.44
N VAL A 101 -9.81 -4.30 0.37
CA VAL A 101 -9.51 -3.07 1.11
C VAL A 101 -9.42 -1.85 0.20
N PHE A 102 -9.49 -2.04 -1.12
CA PHE A 102 -9.67 -0.94 -2.07
C PHE A 102 -11.02 -0.25 -1.83
N THR A 103 -10.97 1.06 -1.63
CA THR A 103 -12.18 1.86 -1.33
C THR A 103 -13.14 1.99 -2.51
N GLY A 104 -12.67 1.71 -3.72
CA GLY A 104 -13.36 2.04 -4.96
C GLY A 104 -12.90 3.37 -5.57
N HIS A 105 -12.12 4.18 -4.85
CA HIS A 105 -11.64 5.46 -5.36
C HIS A 105 -10.28 5.34 -6.04
N CYS A 106 -10.26 5.69 -7.32
CA CYS A 106 -9.05 5.96 -8.07
C CYS A 106 -9.25 7.20 -8.95
N ALA A 107 -8.16 7.88 -9.26
CA ALA A 107 -8.21 9.09 -10.08
C ALA A 107 -6.91 9.30 -10.87
N VAL A 108 -7.05 9.99 -12.00
CA VAL A 108 -5.93 10.59 -12.73
C VAL A 108 -5.91 12.07 -12.38
N LEU A 109 -4.85 12.52 -11.71
CA LEU A 109 -4.71 13.90 -11.26
C LEU A 109 -4.22 14.75 -12.42
N ARG A 110 -5.06 15.65 -12.92
CA ARG A 110 -4.76 16.55 -14.06
C ARG A 110 -4.58 18.01 -13.65
N GLU A 111 -5.11 18.38 -12.50
CA GLU A 111 -5.09 19.74 -12.02
C GLU A 111 -3.68 20.15 -11.56
N GLY A 112 -3.33 21.42 -11.81
CA GLY A 112 -2.05 21.98 -11.36
C GLY A 112 -0.81 21.44 -12.08
N LEU A 113 -0.97 20.64 -13.14
CA LEU A 113 0.14 20.09 -13.90
C LEU A 113 0.80 21.08 -14.87
N THR A 114 0.21 22.27 -15.07
CA THR A 114 0.79 23.34 -15.91
C THR A 114 1.24 24.51 -15.05
N ASN A 115 2.33 25.17 -15.46
CA ASN A 115 2.82 26.37 -14.80
C ASN A 115 3.43 27.34 -15.82
N PRO A 116 3.13 28.67 -15.73
CA PRO A 116 3.71 29.68 -16.60
C PRO A 116 5.25 29.68 -16.67
N TRP A 117 5.93 29.13 -15.66
CA TRP A 117 7.39 29.11 -15.58
C TRP A 117 8.01 27.77 -16.01
N ILE A 118 7.22 26.80 -16.44
CA ILE A 118 7.74 25.58 -17.05
C ILE A 118 7.95 25.85 -18.54
N PRO A 119 9.14 25.55 -19.10
CA PRO A 119 9.36 25.65 -20.54
C PRO A 119 8.46 24.70 -21.33
N ASP A 120 7.94 25.15 -22.46
CA ASP A 120 7.30 24.32 -23.48
C ASP A 120 7.91 24.63 -24.84
N ASN A 121 8.94 23.86 -25.21
CA ASN A 121 9.73 24.07 -26.41
C ASN A 121 10.32 25.50 -26.46
N TRP A 122 9.94 26.31 -27.46
CA TRP A 122 10.34 27.71 -27.62
C TRP A 122 9.41 28.70 -26.88
N SER A 123 8.52 28.19 -26.02
CA SER A 123 7.53 28.97 -25.28
C SER A 123 7.55 28.64 -23.78
N TRP A 124 6.66 29.29 -23.03
CA TRP A 124 6.48 29.12 -21.59
C TRP A 124 5.05 28.67 -21.29
N GLY A 125 4.80 28.10 -20.10
CA GLY A 125 3.47 27.55 -19.76
C GLY A 125 3.37 26.03 -19.94
N GLY A 126 4.48 25.32 -19.83
CA GLY A 126 4.56 23.88 -20.02
C GLY A 126 3.90 23.03 -18.94
N VAL A 127 3.85 21.72 -19.21
CA VAL A 127 3.43 20.70 -18.26
C VAL A 127 4.63 20.21 -17.45
N ALA A 128 4.41 19.89 -16.17
CA ALA A 128 5.44 19.33 -15.30
C ALA A 128 5.91 17.93 -15.75
N SER A 129 5.02 17.20 -16.42
CA SER A 129 5.27 15.89 -17.02
C SER A 129 4.26 15.65 -18.14
N GLU A 130 4.61 14.83 -19.13
CA GLU A 130 3.65 14.30 -20.11
C GLU A 130 2.75 13.20 -19.51
N HIS A 131 3.06 12.72 -18.31
CA HIS A 131 2.29 11.75 -17.54
C HIS A 131 1.59 12.40 -16.35
N CYS A 132 0.30 12.11 -16.19
CA CYS A 132 -0.52 12.50 -15.07
C CYS A 132 -0.33 11.53 -13.90
N PRO A 133 -0.17 12.01 -12.66
CA PRO A 133 -0.17 11.14 -11.49
C PRO A 133 -1.46 10.33 -11.38
N VAL A 134 -1.34 9.08 -10.96
CA VAL A 134 -2.47 8.20 -10.66
C VAL A 134 -2.57 8.00 -9.14
N LEU A 135 -3.79 8.02 -8.63
CA LEU A 135 -4.12 7.87 -7.21
C LEU A 135 -5.05 6.68 -7.04
N ALA A 136 -4.87 5.91 -5.98
CA ALA A 136 -5.84 4.95 -5.48
C ALA A 136 -5.87 5.00 -3.95
N GLU A 137 -7.07 4.83 -3.38
CA GLU A 137 -7.28 4.87 -1.93
C GLU A 137 -7.62 3.47 -1.39
N PHE A 138 -6.98 3.09 -0.29
CA PHE A 138 -7.18 1.81 0.39
C PHE A 138 -7.46 2.04 1.87
N PHE A 139 -8.31 1.19 2.46
CA PHE A 139 -8.43 1.10 3.91
C PHE A 139 -7.16 0.48 4.48
N ALA A 140 -6.44 1.23 5.31
CA ALA A 140 -5.42 0.66 6.17
C ALA A 140 -6.11 0.01 7.37
N GLU A 141 -5.76 -1.24 7.68
CA GLU A 141 -6.14 -1.79 8.98
C GLU A 141 -5.51 -0.91 10.07
N LYS A 142 -6.36 -0.40 10.97
CA LYS A 142 -5.88 0.24 12.19
C LYS A 142 -5.36 -0.90 13.07
N ASP A 143 -4.09 -0.90 13.44
CA ASP A 143 -3.51 -1.79 14.47
C ASP A 143 -4.21 -1.57 15.83
N GLY A 144 -5.44 -2.08 15.95
CA GLY A 144 -6.41 -1.53 16.88
C GLY A 144 -7.50 -2.52 17.19
N THR A 145 -7.08 -3.72 17.61
CA THR A 145 -7.71 -4.69 18.52
C THR A 145 -7.49 -6.11 18.01
N LYS A 146 -6.31 -6.67 18.30
CA LYS A 146 -6.29 -8.09 18.66
C LYS A 146 -7.15 -8.22 19.92
N ARG A 147 -8.48 -8.37 19.77
CA ARG A 147 -9.24 -9.08 20.77
C ARG A 147 -8.71 -10.51 20.71
N GLU A 148 -7.90 -10.88 21.70
CA GLU A 148 -7.60 -12.29 21.95
C GLU A 148 -8.93 -13.05 21.90
N GLY A 149 -8.99 -14.05 21.02
CA GLY A 149 -10.12 -14.97 20.97
C GLY A 149 -10.30 -15.70 22.30
N PRO A 150 -11.46 -16.39 22.49
CA PRO A 150 -11.88 -16.86 23.80
C PRO A 150 -10.91 -17.91 24.33
N ARG A 151 -10.18 -17.60 25.40
CA ARG A 151 -9.53 -18.63 26.20
C ARG A 151 -10.64 -19.42 26.89
N SER A 152 -10.88 -20.62 26.37
CA SER A 152 -11.57 -21.68 27.11
C SER A 152 -10.88 -21.83 28.47
N GLY A 153 -11.60 -21.47 29.52
CA GLY A 153 -11.14 -21.50 30.89
C GLY A 153 -12.34 -21.30 31.81
N SER A 154 -12.80 -22.40 32.42
CA SER A 154 -13.74 -22.39 33.52
C SER A 154 -13.27 -21.42 34.61
N GLY A 155 -14.13 -20.50 35.07
CA GLY A 155 -13.83 -19.70 36.26
C GLY A 155 -14.53 -18.35 36.35
N VAL A 156 -15.69 -18.36 37.02
CA VAL A 156 -16.26 -17.32 37.90
C VAL A 156 -16.42 -15.88 37.38
N ALA A 157 -17.67 -15.49 37.19
CA ALA A 157 -18.12 -14.10 37.11
C ALA A 157 -17.84 -13.34 38.41
N LEU A 158 -17.33 -12.11 38.31
CA LEU A 158 -17.31 -11.13 39.40
C LEU A 158 -17.62 -9.75 38.79
N GLU A 159 -18.91 -9.42 38.79
CA GLU A 159 -19.43 -8.05 38.67
C GLU A 159 -19.07 -7.26 39.95
N ARG A 160 -18.37 -6.12 39.81
CA ARG A 160 -18.20 -5.07 40.85
C ARG A 160 -17.39 -3.89 40.27
N SER A 161 -17.72 -2.60 40.37
CA SER A 161 -18.86 -1.82 40.86
C SER A 161 -18.78 -0.43 40.21
N GLU A 162 -19.92 0.21 39.98
CA GLU A 162 -20.03 1.63 39.59
C GLU A 162 -19.42 2.54 40.68
N ALA A 163 -18.52 3.43 40.29
CA ALA A 163 -18.03 4.51 41.14
C ALA A 163 -18.73 5.83 40.77
N ASN A 164 -19.73 6.16 41.57
CA ASN A 164 -20.44 7.43 41.62
C ASN A 164 -19.48 8.54 42.10
N ILE A 165 -19.09 9.48 41.23
CA ILE A 165 -18.35 10.67 41.63
C ILE A 165 -19.37 11.79 41.87
N LYS A 166 -19.70 12.02 43.15
CA LYS A 166 -20.42 13.21 43.60
C LYS A 166 -19.47 14.41 43.63
N HIS A 167 -19.95 15.53 43.13
CA HIS A 167 -19.31 16.83 43.12
C HIS A 167 -19.81 17.65 44.33
N GLU A 168 -18.94 18.07 45.24
CA GLU A 168 -19.18 19.19 46.16
C GLU A 168 -17.85 19.71 46.75
N ARG A 169 -17.35 20.84 46.24
CA ARG A 169 -17.22 22.15 46.92
C ARG A 169 -16.38 23.12 46.11
#